data_AF-A0A4W6G3R2-F1
#
_entry.id   AF-A0A4W6G3R2-F1
#
_cell.length_a   1.000
_cell.length_b   1.000
_cell.length_c   1.000
_cell.angle_alpha   90.00
_cell.angle_beta   90.00
_cell.angle_gamma   90.00
#
_symmetry.space_group_name_H-M   'P 1'
#
loop_
_entity.id
_entity.type
_entity.pdbx_description
1 polymer ?
#
loop_
_entity_poly.entity_id
_entity_poly.type
_entity_poly.pdbx_seq_one_letter_code
_entity_poly.pdbx_strand_id
1 'polypeptide(L)' 'SSLRLFIPPLRLVSAAMWQVVQRGNVQDYGMVEEFISTVTEIVPELLNPDQKAQLLLGLRARVRLCKSV' A
#
# COMPACT_ATOMS: atom_id res chain seq x y z
N SER A 1 22.55 11.18 -5.62
CA SER A 1 21.51 11.03 -4.58
C SER A 1 20.17 11.58 -5.07
N SER A 2 19.40 10.78 -5.82
CA SER A 2 18.11 11.21 -6.41
C SER A 2 16.88 10.62 -5.68
N LEU A 3 17.05 9.52 -4.94
CA LEU A 3 16.00 8.90 -4.13
C LEU A 3 15.45 9.81 -3.02
N ARG A 4 16.28 10.73 -2.49
CA ARG A 4 15.84 11.66 -1.44
C ARG A 4 14.78 12.66 -1.90
N LEU A 5 14.72 12.98 -3.20
CA LEU A 5 13.66 13.82 -3.77
C LEU A 5 12.29 13.12 -3.78
N PHE A 6 12.27 11.79 -3.79
CA PHE A 6 11.03 11.00 -3.78
C PHE A 6 10.52 10.73 -2.36
N ILE A 7 11.33 10.94 -1.32
CA ILE A 7 10.93 10.71 0.09
C ILE A 7 9.71 11.58 0.47
N PRO A 8 9.67 12.91 0.21
CA PRO A 8 8.52 13.74 0.56
C PRO A 8 7.19 13.32 -0.11
N PRO A 9 7.11 13.09 -1.45
CA PRO A 9 5.86 12.66 -2.08
C PRO A 9 5.47 11.23 -1.67
N LEU A 10 6.41 10.29 -1.52
CA LEU A 10 6.11 8.94 -1.04
C LEU A 10 5.49 8.96 0.37
N ARG A 11 6.01 9.79 1.28
CA ARG A 11 5.46 9.96 2.63
C ARG A 11 4.02 10.48 2.60
N LEU A 12 3.74 11.47 1.75
CA LEU A 12 2.41 12.04 1.62
C LEU A 12 1.40 11.00 1.10
N VAL A 13 1.77 10.27 0.04
CA VAL A 13 0.90 9.24 -0.53
C VAL A 13 0.72 8.08 0.43
N SER A 14 1.77 7.63 1.13
CA SER A 14 1.64 6.61 2.19
C SER A 14 0.72 7.06 3.32
N ALA A 15 0.75 8.33 3.72
CA ALA A 15 -0.17 8.86 4.71
C ALA A 15 -1.63 8.87 4.20
N ALA A 16 -1.84 9.21 2.93
CA ALA A 16 -3.16 9.13 2.30
C ALA A 16 -3.67 7.68 2.21
N MET A 17 -2.81 6.72 1.84
CA MET A 17 -3.15 5.29 1.82
C MET A 17 -3.47 4.77 3.23
N TRP A 18 -2.74 5.23 4.25
CA TRP A 18 -3.04 4.90 5.65
C TRP A 18 -4.41 5.45 6.08
N GLN A 19 -4.80 6.63 5.60
CA GLN A 19 -6.14 7.19 5.83
C GLN A 19 -7.23 6.34 5.16
N VAL A 20 -7.02 5.84 3.94
CA VAL A 20 -7.94 4.92 3.26
C VAL A 20 -8.16 3.64 4.09
N VAL A 21 -7.06 3.06 4.60
CA VAL A 21 -7.11 1.87 5.46
C VAL A 21 -7.83 2.13 6.79
N GLN A 22 -7.69 3.33 7.36
CA GLN A 22 -8.37 3.71 8.60
C GLN A 22 -9.85 3.98 8.40
N ARG A 23 -10.26 4.56 7.27
CA ARG A 23 -11.68 4.75 6.91
C ARG A 23 -12.40 3.42 6.72
N GLY A 24 -11.66 2.33 6.48
CA GLY A 24 -12.22 0.98 6.33
C GLY A 24 -13.12 0.82 5.11
N ASN A 25 -13.13 1.80 4.20
CA ASN A 25 -13.93 1.73 3.00
C ASN A 25 -13.25 0.78 2.00
N VAL A 26 -13.75 -0.44 1.94
CA VAL A 26 -13.19 -1.52 1.12
C VAL A 26 -13.16 -1.16 -0.38
N GLN A 27 -14.01 -0.24 -0.83
CA GLN A 27 -14.01 0.21 -2.22
C GLN A 27 -12.70 0.94 -2.61
N ASP A 28 -12.07 1.62 -1.65
CA ASP A 28 -10.85 2.41 -1.88
C ASP A 28 -9.57 1.57 -1.73
N TYR A 29 -9.67 0.32 -1.27
CA TYR A 29 -8.51 -0.56 -1.05
C TYR A 29 -7.82 -0.98 -2.36
N GLY A 30 -8.52 -0.90 -3.49
CA GLY A 30 -7.89 -1.08 -4.81
C GLY A 30 -6.74 -0.09 -5.04
N MET A 31 -6.90 1.15 -4.58
CA MET A 31 -5.89 2.20 -4.70
C MET A 31 -4.65 1.92 -3.82
N VAL A 32 -4.86 1.30 -2.66
CA VAL A 32 -3.77 0.87 -1.77
C VAL A 32 -2.99 -0.30 -2.39
N GLU A 33 -3.69 -1.25 -3.02
CA GLU A 33 -3.07 -2.39 -3.70
C GLU A 33 -2.23 -1.94 -4.90
N GLU A 34 -2.75 -0.99 -5.69
CA GLU A 34 -2.06 -0.39 -6.83
C GLU A 34 -0.83 0.43 -6.40
N PHE A 35 -0.95 1.25 -5.35
CA PHE A 35 0.18 2.00 -4.78
C PHE A 35 1.33 1.09 -4.35
N ILE A 36 1.01 0.00 -3.63
CA ILE A 36 2.02 -0.98 -3.20
C ILE A 36 2.69 -1.59 -4.44
N SER A 37 1.94 -1.98 -5.47
CA SER A 37 2.54 -2.55 -6.68
C SER A 37 3.48 -1.57 -7.36
N THR A 38 3.02 -0.34 -7.62
CA THR A 38 3.80 0.70 -8.32
C THR A 38 5.07 1.07 -7.57
N VAL A 39 4.99 1.27 -6.25
CA VAL A 39 6.17 1.64 -5.45
C VAL A 39 7.19 0.50 -5.42
N THR A 40 6.72 -0.75 -5.36
CA THR A 40 7.63 -1.92 -5.36
C THR A 40 8.20 -2.23 -6.74
N GLU A 41 7.56 -1.78 -7.83
CA GLU A 41 8.12 -1.85 -9.18
C GLU A 41 9.18 -0.77 -9.42
N ILE A 42 8.94 0.46 -8.95
CA ILE A 42 9.87 1.59 -9.09
C ILE A 42 11.08 1.42 -8.18
N VAL A 43 10.88 0.89 -6.97
CA VAL A 43 11.94 0.66 -5.97
C VAL A 43 11.84 -0.77 -5.45
N PRO A 44 12.35 -1.77 -6.19
CA PRO A 44 12.31 -3.16 -5.77
C PRO A 44 13.12 -3.44 -4.49
N GLU A 45 14.01 -2.53 -4.11
CA GLU A 45 14.80 -2.58 -2.87
C GLU A 45 14.02 -2.11 -1.64
N LEU A 46 12.82 -1.54 -1.82
CA LEU A 46 12.04 -0.98 -0.71
C LEU A 46 11.36 -2.08 0.14
N LEU A 47 10.97 -3.18 -0.50
CA LEU A 47 10.31 -4.31 0.15
C LEU A 47 10.84 -5.61 -0.44
N ASN A 48 11.19 -6.55 0.43
CA ASN A 48 11.49 -7.91 0.00
C ASN A 48 10.23 -8.58 -0.58
N PRO A 49 10.38 -9.57 -1.49
CA PRO A 49 9.25 -10.27 -2.10
C PRO A 49 8.26 -10.84 -1.08
N ASP A 50 8.76 -11.39 0.03
CA ASP A 50 7.95 -11.90 1.13
C ASP A 50 7.16 -10.80 1.83
N GLN A 51 7.77 -9.62 2.06
CA GLN A 51 7.09 -8.48 2.68
C GLN A 51 6.00 -7.92 1.75
N LYS A 52 6.26 -7.86 0.44
CA LYS A 52 5.26 -7.49 -0.57
C LYS A 52 4.09 -8.48 -0.56
N ALA A 53 4.38 -9.79 -0.57
CA ALA A 53 3.36 -10.83 -0.55
C ALA A 53 2.51 -10.77 0.73
N GLN A 54 3.15 -10.63 1.90
CA GLN A 54 2.46 -10.49 3.19
C GLN A 54 1.56 -9.25 3.24
N LEU A 55 2.04 -8.11 2.72
CA LEU A 55 1.27 -6.88 2.70
C LEU A 55 0.03 -7.00 1.80
N LEU A 56 0.18 -7.58 0.59
CA LEU A 56 -0.93 -7.83 -0.33
C LEU A 56 -1.92 -8.86 0.23
N LEU A 57 -1.43 -9.96 0.80
CA LEU A 57 -2.28 -10.99 1.44
C LEU A 57 -3.06 -10.41 2.62
N GLY A 58 -2.39 -9.62 3.47
CA GLY A 58 -3.02 -8.94 4.60
C GLY A 58 -4.08 -7.93 4.16
N LEU A 59 -3.81 -7.16 3.11
CA LEU A 59 -4.78 -6.22 2.53
C LEU A 59 -6.01 -6.97 2.01
N ARG A 60 -5.83 -8.03 1.22
CA ARG A 60 -6.92 -8.86 0.70
C ARG A 60 -7.71 -9.56 1.79
N ALA A 61 -7.04 -10.04 2.84
CA ALA A 61 -7.71 -10.61 4.00
C ALA A 61 -8.59 -9.56 4.69
N ARG A 62 -8.10 -8.34 4.91
CA ARG A 62 -8.89 -7.24 5.47
C ARG A 62 -10.09 -6.88 4.59
N VAL A 63 -9.92 -6.79 3.27
CA VAL A 63 -11.04 -6.58 2.33
C VAL A 63 -12.10 -7.67 2.50
N ARG A 64 -11.71 -8.96 2.54
CA ARG A 64 -12.65 -10.07 2.71
C ARG A 64 -13.38 -10.01 4.06
N LEU A 65 -12.66 -9.74 5.14
CA LEU A 65 -13.24 -9.62 6.48
C LEU A 65 -14.22 -8.44 6.57
N CYS A 66 -13.88 -7.29 6.01
CA CYS A 66 -14.76 -6.11 6.02
C CYS A 66 -15.99 -6.24 5.10
N LYS A 67 -16.01 -7.15 4.11
CA LYS A 67 -17.22 -7.47 3.33
C LYS A 67 -18.12 -8.52 3.97
N SER A 68 -17.66 -9.20 5.03
CA SER A 68 -18.41 -10.25 5.73
C SER A 68 -19.13 -9.76 6.99
N VAL A 69 -19.06 -8.46 7.30
CA VAL A 69 -19.79 -7.81 8.40
C VAL A 69 -20.96 -7.01 7.85
#